data_AF-A0A7Z9XMY3-F1
#
_entry.id   AF-A0A7Z9XMY3-F1
#
_cell.length_a   1.000
_cell.length_b   1.000
_cell.length_c   1.000
_cell.angle_alpha   90.00
_cell.angle_beta   90.00
_cell.angle_gamma   90.00
#
_symmetry.space_group_name_H-M   'P 1'
#
loop_
_entity.id
_entity.type
_entity.pdbx_description
1 polymer ?
#
loop_
_entity_poly.entity_id
_entity_poly.type
_entity_poly.pdbx_seq_one_letter_code
_entity_poly.pdbx_strand_id
1 'polypeptide(L)' 'TAQLHNLDNLLTRETGVPCYVGDNPVSAVVVGAGKAIENLAVMRRFLPEI' A
#
# COMPACT_ATOMS: atom_id res chain seq x y z
N THR A 1 7.04 1.03 -6.45
CA THR A 1 8.03 -0.04 -6.71
C THR A 1 7.35 -1.41 -6.84
N ALA A 2 6.42 -1.56 -7.80
CA ALA A 2 5.68 -2.82 -8.00
C ALA A 2 5.52 -3.18 -9.50
N GLN A 3 6.31 -2.56 -10.38
CA GLN A 3 6.12 -2.63 -11.84
C GLN A 3 7.05 -3.65 -12.54
N LEU A 4 7.82 -4.42 -11.77
CA LEU A 4 8.62 -5.50 -12.35
C LEU A 4 7.65 -6.55 -12.92
N HIS A 5 7.84 -6.90 -14.20
CA HIS A 5 6.95 -7.83 -14.88
C HIS A 5 6.84 -9.18 -14.14
N ASN A 6 5.61 -9.67 -13.98
CA ASN A 6 5.25 -10.93 -13.34
C ASN A 6 5.66 -11.08 -11.86
N LEU A 7 5.99 -9.99 -11.17
CA LEU A 7 6.34 -10.04 -9.74
C LEU A 7 5.16 -10.48 -8.87
N ASP A 8 3.96 -10.00 -9.17
CA ASP A 8 2.70 -10.39 -8.53
C ASP A 8 2.39 -11.89 -8.71
N ASN A 9 2.61 -12.43 -9.91
CA ASN A 9 2.45 -13.85 -10.20
C ASN A 9 3.46 -14.70 -9.39
N LEU A 10 4.71 -14.25 -9.30
CA LEU A 10 5.73 -14.92 -8.50
C LEU A 10 5.32 -14.94 -7.02
N LEU A 11 4.95 -13.79 -6.46
CA LEU A 11 4.50 -13.69 -5.06
C LEU A 11 3.28 -14.57 -4.80
N THR A 12 2.33 -14.62 -5.72
CA THR A 12 1.16 -15.50 -5.61
C THR A 12 1.56 -16.96 -5.54
N ARG A 13 2.50 -17.39 -6.38
CA ARG A 13 2.97 -18.78 -6.40
C ARG A 13 3.71 -19.16 -5.13
N GLU A 14 4.62 -18.31 -4.66
CA GLU A 14 5.47 -18.62 -3.51
C GLU A 14 4.73 -18.53 -2.17
N THR A 15 3.75 -17.63 -2.06
CA THR A 15 2.99 -17.46 -0.81
C THR A 15 1.70 -18.28 -0.76
N GLY A 16 1.18 -18.71 -1.92
CA GLY A 16 -0.16 -19.29 -2.04
C GLY A 16 -1.29 -18.28 -1.84
N VAL A 17 -0.97 -16.98 -1.70
CA VAL A 17 -1.93 -15.89 -1.48
C VAL A 17 -2.05 -15.04 -2.74
N PRO A 18 -3.26 -14.78 -3.26
CA PRO A 18 -3.45 -13.92 -4.44
C PRO A 18 -2.83 -12.52 -4.26
N CYS A 19 -1.95 -12.14 -5.18
CA CYS A 19 -1.28 -10.83 -5.20
C CYS A 19 -1.67 -10.05 -6.46
N TYR A 20 -1.78 -8.71 -6.33
CA TYR A 20 -2.19 -7.82 -7.41
C TYR A 20 -1.38 -6.53 -7.38
N VAL A 21 -1.13 -5.95 -8.56
CA VAL A 21 -0.54 -4.61 -8.68
C VAL A 21 -1.63 -3.56 -8.46
N GLY A 22 -1.42 -2.62 -7.53
CA GLY A 22 -2.37 -1.52 -7.29
C GLY A 22 -2.41 -0.52 -8.47
N ASP A 23 -3.53 0.18 -8.63
CA ASP A 23 -3.84 1.00 -9.81
C ASP A 23 -2.78 2.07 -10.15
N ASN A 24 -2.20 2.72 -9.13
CA ASN A 24 -1.16 3.73 -9.32
C ASN A 24 -0.01 3.53 -8.32
N PRO A 25 0.85 2.52 -8.56
CA PRO A 25 1.82 2.05 -7.58
C PRO A 25 3.02 2.99 -7.41
N VAL A 26 3.14 4.01 -8.28
CA VAL A 26 4.17 5.04 -8.20
C VAL A 26 3.76 6.16 -7.26
N SER A 27 2.49 6.58 -7.30
CA SER A 27 1.99 7.69 -6.47
C SER A 27 1.24 7.25 -5.21
N ALA A 28 0.99 5.95 -5.02
CA ALA A 28 0.22 5.41 -3.90
C ALA A 28 0.64 5.97 -2.52
N VAL A 29 1.94 6.15 -2.30
CA VAL A 29 2.47 6.67 -1.02
C VAL A 29 2.09 8.13 -0.80
N VAL A 30 2.35 9.01 -1.78
CA VAL A 30 2.06 10.45 -1.63
C VAL A 30 0.55 10.70 -1.57
N VAL A 31 -0.23 9.95 -2.34
CA VAL A 31 -1.70 10.02 -2.28
C VAL A 31 -2.22 9.56 -0.92
N GLY A 32 -1.68 8.45 -0.39
CA GLY A 32 -2.05 7.95 0.94
C GLY A 32 -1.69 8.94 2.06
N ALA A 33 -0.50 9.54 1.99
CA ALA A 33 -0.05 10.55 2.94
C ALA A 33 -0.95 11.79 2.92
N GLY A 34 -1.30 12.31 1.74
CA GLY A 34 -2.23 13.44 1.60
C GLY A 34 -3.59 13.13 2.25
N LYS A 35 -4.18 11.98 1.91
CA LYS A 35 -5.45 11.51 2.50
C LYS A 35 -5.37 11.34 4.02
N ALA A 36 -4.24 10.87 4.54
CA ALA A 36 -4.04 10.69 5.98
C ALA A 36 -4.01 12.04 6.72
N ILE A 37 -3.38 13.06 6.15
CA ILE A 37 -3.35 14.43 6.70
C ILE A 37 -4.77 15.03 6.69
N GLU A 38 -5.51 14.88 5.60
CA GLU A 38 -6.91 15.31 5.50
C GLU A 38 -7.80 14.65 6.56
N ASN A 39 -7.47 13.42 6.96
CA ASN A 39 -8.24 12.62 7.92
C ASN A 39 -7.50 12.46 9.27
N LEU A 40 -6.69 13.45 9.67
CA LEU A 40 -5.80 13.34 10.83
C LEU A 40 -6.52 13.00 12.13
N ALA A 41 -7.74 13.49 12.33
CA ALA A 41 -8.56 13.20 13.51
C ALA A 41 -8.86 11.70 13.66
N VAL A 42 -9.06 10.99 12.54
CA VAL A 42 -9.25 9.53 12.52
C VAL A 42 -7.91 8.83 12.71
N MET A 43 -6.87 9.30 12.01
CA MET A 43 -5.53 8.69 12.07
C MET A 43 -4.90 8.73 13.46
N ARG A 44 -5.21 9.74 14.28
CA ARG A 44 -4.71 9.84 15.67
C ARG A 44 -5.03 8.62 16.53
N ARG A 45 -6.10 7.88 16.25
CA ARG A 45 -6.49 6.67 17.01
C ARG A 45 -5.55 5.48 16.81
N PHE A 46 -4.74 5.52 15.75
CA PHE A 46 -3.83 4.45 15.37
C PHE A 46 -2.36 4.77 15.68
N LEU A 47 -2.08 5.97 16.22
CA LEU A 47 -0.73 6.31 16.63
C LEU A 47 -0.37 5.51 17.90
N PRO A 48 0.79 4.85 17.93
CA PRO A 48 1.26 4.18 19.14
C PRO A 48 1.49 5.21 20.24
N GLU A 49 1.13 4.86 21.48
CA GLU A 49 1.57 5.59 22.66
C GLU A 49 3.09 5.38 22.79
N ILE A 50 3.84 6.46 22.66
CA ILE A 50 5.30 6.49 22.79
C ILE A 50 5.67 7.02 24.16
#